data_AF-A0A6A2XZL2-F1
#
_entry.id   AF-A0A6A2XZL2-F1
#
_cell.length_a   1.000
_cell.length_b   1.000
_cell.length_c   1.000
_cell.angle_alpha   90.00
_cell.angle_beta   90.00
_cell.angle_gamma   90.00
#
_symmetry.space_group_name_H-M   'P 1'
#
loop_
_entity.id
_entity.type
_entity.pdbx_description
1 polymer ?
#
loop_
_entity_poly.entity_id
_entity_poly.type
_entity_poly.pdbx_seq_one_letter_code
_entity_poly.pdbx_strand_id
1 'polypeptide(L)'
;MLGKGRKMSGRETVAANYAFGPGEDDVIIKHRLLTRTTTTRGEPPLKKLQRKFTSFVLEVEKDEDNYNDCAKLSKAFLQELSTFEIPLLKSKAVIEANLREKENFNELKDEINRQISLAQTDIEDLKKQLEESKIERQHKEECEAIRKLIAAQPPRSETQKSIREIEKEIAALEAENTAGSRLLELRKKQFALLLHVVDELQNTIEEEQKNLIEEMRMVTEEQKNGIEDANGGSEAIAVD
;
A
#
# COMPACT_ATOMS: atom_id res chain seq x y z
N MET A 1 33.62 -5.82 -0.86
CA MET A 1 33.73 -7.20 -1.35
C MET A 1 32.93 -7.34 -2.65
N LEU A 2 33.63 -7.70 -3.72
CA LEU A 2 33.21 -8.42 -4.94
C LEU A 2 31.73 -8.40 -5.37
N GLY A 3 31.44 -7.64 -6.42
CA GLY A 3 30.29 -7.86 -7.32
C GLY A 3 30.78 -7.87 -8.77
N LYS A 4 31.46 -8.94 -9.18
CA LYS A 4 31.95 -9.14 -10.56
C LYS A 4 30.75 -9.25 -11.52
N GLY A 5 30.64 -8.30 -12.45
CA GLY A 5 29.72 -8.37 -13.58
C GLY A 5 29.96 -9.63 -14.40
N ARG A 6 28.89 -10.41 -14.59
CA ARG A 6 28.88 -11.64 -15.37
C ARG A 6 28.91 -11.27 -16.86
N LYS A 7 30.08 -11.44 -17.50
CA LYS A 7 30.19 -11.45 -18.97
C LYS A 7 29.27 -12.55 -19.50
N MET A 8 28.23 -12.19 -20.24
CA MET A 8 27.52 -13.13 -21.11
C MET A 8 28.47 -13.48 -22.24
N SER A 9 29.03 -14.70 -22.18
CA SER A 9 29.75 -15.30 -23.31
C SER A 9 28.76 -15.42 -24.46
N GLY A 10 29.00 -14.65 -25.53
CA GLY A 10 28.29 -14.79 -26.79
C GLY A 10 28.31 -16.26 -27.20
N ARG A 11 27.12 -16.78 -27.51
CA ARG A 11 26.93 -18.09 -28.08
C ARG A 11 27.60 -18.05 -29.45
N GLU A 12 28.81 -18.61 -29.56
CA GLU A 12 29.44 -18.86 -30.85
C GLU A 12 28.44 -19.69 -31.67
N THR A 13 27.82 -19.04 -32.66
CA THR A 13 27.13 -19.72 -33.73
C THR A 13 28.20 -20.48 -34.48
N VAL A 14 28.39 -21.75 -34.14
CA VAL A 14 29.14 -22.70 -34.97
C VAL A 14 28.37 -22.74 -36.29
N ALA A 15 28.76 -21.88 -37.23
CA ALA A 15 28.31 -21.96 -38.60
C ALA A 15 28.82 -23.32 -39.10
N ALA A 16 27.92 -24.29 -39.17
CA ALA A 16 28.19 -25.52 -39.85
C ALA A 16 28.52 -25.15 -41.30
N ASN A 17 29.79 -25.29 -41.66
CA ASN A 17 30.26 -25.15 -43.03
C ASN A 17 29.65 -26.30 -43.85
N TYR A 18 28.41 -26.13 -44.29
CA TYR A 18 27.80 -27.00 -45.28
C TYR A 18 28.45 -26.72 -46.63
N ALA A 19 28.84 -27.78 -47.34
CA ALA A 19 29.50 -27.66 -48.64
C ALA A 19 28.56 -27.12 -49.74
N PHE A 20 27.25 -27.08 -49.47
CA PHE A 20 26.21 -26.53 -50.34
C PHE A 20 25.23 -25.69 -49.52
N GLY A 21 24.44 -24.86 -50.20
CA GLY A 21 23.41 -24.06 -49.52
C GLY A 21 22.28 -24.94 -48.95
N PRO A 22 21.55 -24.51 -47.90
CA PRO A 22 20.51 -25.34 -47.25
C PRO A 22 19.45 -25.91 -48.21
N GLY A 23 19.06 -25.14 -49.24
CA GLY A 23 18.11 -25.59 -50.24
C GLY A 23 18.68 -26.56 -51.29
N GLU A 24 19.98 -26.51 -51.55
CA GLU A 24 20.68 -27.44 -52.45
C GLU A 24 21.01 -28.75 -51.72
N ASP A 25 21.38 -28.66 -50.44
CA ASP A 25 21.62 -29.81 -49.57
C ASP A 25 20.39 -30.71 -49.44
N ASP A 26 19.20 -30.14 -49.24
CA ASP A 26 17.96 -30.91 -49.14
C ASP A 26 17.67 -31.71 -50.43
N VAL A 27 17.95 -31.12 -51.59
CA VAL A 27 17.79 -31.80 -52.89
C VAL A 27 18.82 -32.93 -53.03
N ILE A 28 20.07 -32.69 -52.65
CA ILE A 28 21.15 -33.68 -52.69
C ILE A 28 20.87 -34.84 -51.72
N ILE A 29 20.44 -34.55 -50.50
CA ILE A 29 20.08 -35.52 -49.47
C ILE A 29 18.87 -36.35 -49.92
N LYS A 30 17.82 -35.70 -50.45
CA LYS A 30 16.66 -36.39 -51.01
C LYS A 30 17.07 -37.32 -52.15
N HIS A 31 17.88 -36.84 -53.09
CA HIS A 31 18.36 -37.64 -54.20
C HIS A 31 19.17 -38.85 -53.71
N ARG A 32 20.07 -38.66 -52.73
CA ARG A 32 20.89 -39.71 -52.13
C ARG A 32 20.06 -40.76 -51.38
N LEU A 33 19.02 -40.34 -50.67
CA LEU A 33 18.09 -41.23 -49.96
C LEU A 33 17.25 -42.07 -50.92
N LEU A 34 16.72 -41.45 -51.97
CA LEU A 34 15.88 -42.12 -52.99
C LEU A 34 16.69 -43.09 -53.84
N THR A 35 17.87 -42.67 -54.31
CA THR A 35 18.71 -43.47 -55.22
C THR A 35 19.62 -44.46 -54.48
N ARG A 36 19.80 -44.26 -53.15
CA ARG A 36 20.76 -45.00 -52.32
C ARG A 36 22.14 -45.12 -52.97
N THR A 37 22.58 -44.04 -53.63
CA THR A 37 23.85 -43.96 -54.38
C THR A 37 25.10 -44.20 -53.54
N THR A 38 24.97 -44.14 -52.20
CA THR A 38 25.99 -44.57 -51.26
C THR A 38 25.40 -45.61 -50.30
N THR A 39 25.93 -46.83 -50.32
CA THR A 39 25.63 -47.86 -49.32
C THR A 39 26.93 -48.20 -48.60
N THR A 40 26.88 -48.44 -47.28
CA THR A 40 28.09 -48.75 -46.49
C THR A 40 28.65 -50.15 -46.78
N ARG A 41 27.86 -51.03 -47.40
CA ARG A 41 28.28 -52.39 -47.79
C ARG A 41 27.52 -52.91 -49.03
N GLY A 42 28.24 -53.11 -50.13
CA GLY A 42 27.69 -53.67 -51.38
C GLY A 42 27.47 -52.64 -52.51
N GLU A 43 26.99 -53.13 -53.65
CA GLU A 43 26.66 -52.28 -54.80
C GLU A 43 25.39 -51.45 -54.53
N PRO A 44 25.34 -50.15 -54.91
CA PRO A 44 24.12 -49.35 -54.80
C PRO A 44 22.93 -50.01 -55.53
N PRO A 45 21.75 -50.13 -54.90
CA PRO A 45 20.59 -50.80 -55.49
C PRO A 45 20.23 -50.30 -56.90
N LEU A 46 20.30 -48.98 -57.14
CA LEU A 46 20.06 -48.40 -58.45
C LEU A 46 21.10 -48.82 -59.50
N LYS A 47 22.38 -48.89 -59.13
CA LYS A 47 23.46 -49.35 -60.03
C LYS A 47 23.32 -50.84 -60.35
N LYS A 48 22.93 -51.65 -59.36
CA LYS A 48 22.66 -53.07 -59.52
C LYS A 48 21.48 -53.32 -60.47
N LEU A 49 20.39 -52.57 -60.30
CA LEU A 49 19.23 -52.59 -61.20
C LEU A 49 19.61 -52.17 -62.63
N GLN A 50 20.36 -51.06 -62.76
CA GLN A 50 20.85 -50.58 -64.05
C GLN A 50 21.71 -51.63 -64.75
N ARG A 51 22.62 -52.30 -64.04
CA ARG A 51 23.44 -53.38 -64.61
C ARG A 51 22.58 -54.52 -65.15
N LYS A 52 21.57 -54.97 -64.39
CA LYS A 52 20.65 -56.03 -64.82
C LYS A 52 19.81 -55.62 -66.04
N PHE A 53 19.38 -54.37 -66.09
CA PHE A 53 18.70 -53.79 -67.26
C PHE A 53 19.60 -53.81 -68.49
N THR A 54 20.80 -53.26 -68.40
CA THR A 54 21.75 -53.20 -69.52
C THR A 54 22.15 -54.61 -69.98
N SER A 55 22.36 -55.57 -69.08
CA SER A 55 22.64 -56.96 -69.46
C SER A 55 21.48 -57.60 -70.23
N PHE A 56 20.23 -57.33 -69.85
CA PHE A 56 19.07 -57.83 -70.58
C PHE A 56 18.96 -57.19 -71.97
N VAL A 57 19.10 -55.86 -72.07
CA VAL A 57 19.03 -55.13 -73.35
C VAL A 57 20.11 -55.60 -74.32
N LEU A 58 21.36 -55.72 -73.85
CA LEU A 58 22.48 -56.18 -74.68
C LEU A 58 22.31 -57.62 -75.18
N GLU A 59 21.62 -58.49 -74.43
CA GLU A 59 21.35 -59.86 -74.90
C GLU A 59 20.25 -59.89 -75.95
N VAL A 60 19.25 -59.01 -75.83
CA VAL A 60 18.19 -58.85 -76.83
C VAL A 60 18.74 -58.26 -78.13
N GLU A 61 19.70 -57.34 -78.06
CA GLU A 61 20.30 -56.66 -79.22
C GLU A 61 21.23 -57.55 -80.06
N LYS A 62 21.63 -58.73 -79.57
CA LYS A 62 22.51 -59.66 -80.33
C LYS A 62 21.81 -60.33 -81.51
N ASP A 63 20.47 -60.34 -81.55
CA ASP A 63 19.64 -60.89 -82.64
C ASP A 63 19.99 -62.35 -83.03
N GLU A 64 20.44 -63.13 -82.04
CA GLU A 64 20.68 -64.57 -82.12
C GLU A 64 19.47 -65.34 -81.54
N ASP A 65 19.28 -66.64 -81.86
CA ASP A 65 18.22 -67.52 -81.33
C ASP A 65 18.39 -67.85 -79.81
N ASN A 66 18.68 -66.85 -78.98
CA ASN A 66 19.02 -66.95 -77.55
C ASN A 66 17.82 -66.67 -76.61
N TYR A 67 16.61 -67.07 -77.02
CA TYR A 67 15.36 -66.79 -76.28
C TYR A 67 15.41 -67.21 -74.80
N ASN A 68 16.08 -68.33 -74.50
CA ASN A 68 16.19 -68.86 -73.15
C ASN A 68 16.97 -67.92 -72.21
N ASP A 69 18.05 -67.32 -72.71
CA ASP A 69 18.91 -66.45 -71.92
C ASP A 69 18.31 -65.04 -71.79
N CYS A 70 17.65 -64.54 -72.84
CA CYS A 70 16.79 -63.36 -72.77
C CYS A 70 15.70 -63.51 -71.69
N ALA A 71 15.01 -64.66 -71.65
CA ALA A 71 13.97 -64.92 -70.64
C ALA A 71 14.53 -64.97 -69.20
N LYS A 72 15.71 -65.59 -69.00
CA LYS A 72 16.39 -65.61 -67.69
C LYS A 72 16.78 -64.20 -67.24
N LEU A 73 17.37 -63.41 -68.13
CA LEU A 73 17.82 -62.05 -67.83
C LEU A 73 16.63 -61.11 -67.56
N SER A 74 15.53 -61.25 -68.30
CA SER A 74 14.28 -60.53 -68.06
C SER A 74 13.73 -60.83 -66.67
N LYS A 75 13.65 -62.12 -66.29
CA LYS A 75 13.19 -62.52 -64.95
C LYS A 75 14.10 -61.99 -63.84
N ALA A 76 15.42 -62.01 -64.05
CA ALA A 76 16.38 -61.46 -63.10
C ALA A 76 16.28 -59.93 -62.96
N PHE A 77 16.00 -59.22 -64.05
CA PHE A 77 15.75 -57.77 -64.03
C PHE A 77 14.45 -57.44 -63.27
N LEU A 78 13.35 -58.13 -63.56
CA LEU A 78 12.08 -57.94 -62.87
C LEU A 78 12.19 -58.21 -61.36
N GLN A 79 12.92 -59.26 -60.97
CA GLN A 79 13.17 -59.55 -59.56
C GLN A 79 13.98 -58.44 -58.86
N GLU A 80 15.00 -57.90 -59.53
CA GLU A 80 15.77 -56.78 -58.98
C GLU A 80 14.92 -55.49 -58.90
N LEU A 81 14.03 -55.27 -59.88
CA LEU A 81 13.11 -54.13 -59.90
C LEU A 81 12.14 -54.18 -58.71
N SER A 82 11.50 -55.33 -58.47
CA SER A 82 10.65 -55.52 -57.29
C SER A 82 11.41 -55.37 -55.98
N THR A 83 12.68 -55.81 -55.93
CA THR A 83 13.54 -55.63 -54.75
C THR A 83 13.88 -54.15 -54.52
N PHE A 84 14.07 -53.38 -55.60
CA PHE A 84 14.33 -51.94 -55.55
C PHE A 84 13.10 -51.12 -55.14
N GLU A 85 11.89 -51.60 -55.45
CA GLU A 85 10.63 -50.93 -55.11
C GLU A 85 10.36 -50.90 -53.59
N ILE A 86 10.65 -51.98 -52.88
CA ILE A 86 10.41 -52.13 -51.43
C ILE A 86 10.99 -50.94 -50.61
N PRO A 87 12.28 -50.56 -50.73
CA PRO A 87 12.81 -49.43 -49.98
C PRO A 87 12.21 -48.08 -50.38
N LEU A 88 11.74 -47.90 -51.62
CA LEU A 88 11.05 -46.67 -52.04
C LEU A 88 9.69 -46.54 -51.35
N LEU A 89 8.92 -47.64 -51.32
CA LEU A 89 7.65 -47.69 -50.59
C LEU A 89 7.86 -47.43 -49.10
N LYS A 90 8.91 -48.00 -48.51
CA LYS A 90 9.29 -47.72 -47.11
C LYS A 90 9.60 -46.23 -46.91
N SER A 91 10.38 -45.61 -47.79
CA SER A 91 10.69 -44.18 -47.69
C SER A 91 9.43 -43.32 -47.79
N LYS A 92 8.50 -43.67 -48.68
CA LYS A 92 7.20 -42.98 -48.82
C LYS A 92 6.39 -43.08 -47.52
N ALA A 93 6.24 -44.28 -46.96
CA ALA A 93 5.52 -44.49 -45.72
C ALA A 93 6.14 -43.72 -44.54
N VAL A 94 7.48 -43.64 -44.48
CA VAL A 94 8.19 -42.84 -43.48
C VAL A 94 7.92 -41.34 -43.66
N ILE A 95 7.92 -40.82 -44.89
CA ILE A 95 7.61 -39.40 -45.16
C ILE A 95 6.18 -39.08 -44.72
N GLU A 96 5.22 -39.93 -45.06
CA GLU A 96 3.80 -39.76 -44.65
C GLU A 96 3.64 -39.80 -43.12
N ALA A 97 4.36 -40.69 -42.43
CA ALA A 97 4.35 -40.76 -40.98
C ALA A 97 4.94 -39.48 -40.34
N ASN A 98 6.08 -39.00 -40.84
CA ASN A 98 6.69 -37.75 -40.36
C ASN A 98 5.81 -36.53 -40.61
N LEU A 99 5.06 -36.50 -41.72
CA LEU A 99 4.14 -35.41 -42.01
C LEU A 99 3.01 -35.35 -40.97
N ARG A 100 2.38 -36.48 -40.67
CA ARG A 100 1.37 -36.58 -39.60
C ARG A 100 1.94 -36.20 -38.24
N GLU A 101 3.16 -36.66 -37.94
CA GLU A 101 3.81 -36.34 -36.67
C GLU A 101 4.13 -34.83 -36.55
N LYS A 102 4.57 -34.20 -37.64
CA LYS A 102 4.76 -32.75 -37.71
C LYS A 102 3.45 -31.98 -37.45
N GLU A 103 2.35 -32.42 -38.03
CA GLU A 103 1.03 -31.82 -37.80
C GLU A 103 0.64 -31.92 -36.33
N ASN A 104 0.78 -33.11 -35.72
CA ASN A 104 0.54 -33.30 -34.28
C ASN A 104 1.40 -32.39 -33.40
N PHE A 105 2.68 -32.20 -33.75
CA PHE A 105 3.56 -31.28 -33.00
C PHE A 105 3.15 -29.81 -33.15
N ASN A 106 2.61 -29.41 -34.31
CA ASN A 106 2.09 -28.06 -34.48
C ASN A 106 0.85 -27.84 -33.60
N GLU A 107 -0.09 -28.78 -33.58
CA GLU A 107 -1.28 -28.71 -32.73
C GLU A 107 -0.90 -28.66 -31.25
N LEU A 108 0.03 -29.51 -30.80
CA LEU A 108 0.52 -29.51 -29.43
C LEU A 108 1.20 -28.18 -29.07
N LYS A 109 1.98 -27.62 -29.98
CA LYS A 109 2.63 -26.31 -29.79
C LYS A 109 1.58 -25.21 -29.60
N ASP A 110 0.55 -25.20 -30.43
CA ASP A 110 -0.51 -24.20 -30.36
C ASP A 110 -1.31 -24.32 -29.05
N GLU A 111 -1.59 -25.54 -28.60
CA GLU A 111 -2.24 -25.79 -27.32
C GLU A 111 -1.37 -25.34 -26.12
N ILE A 112 -0.07 -25.64 -26.14
CA ILE A 112 0.86 -25.16 -25.11
C ILE A 112 0.91 -23.63 -25.09
N ASN A 113 0.96 -22.97 -26.25
CA ASN A 113 0.95 -21.51 -26.31
C ASN A 113 -0.34 -20.93 -25.73
N ARG A 114 -1.49 -21.55 -26.02
CA ARG A 114 -2.78 -21.15 -25.44
C ARG A 114 -2.78 -21.27 -23.92
N GLN A 115 -2.26 -22.37 -23.38
CA GLN A 115 -2.13 -22.57 -21.93
C GLN A 115 -1.19 -21.57 -21.28
N ILE A 116 -0.07 -21.23 -21.94
CA ILE A 116 0.85 -20.20 -21.46
C ILE A 116 0.15 -18.84 -21.39
N SER A 117 -0.59 -18.46 -22.43
CA SER A 117 -1.33 -17.19 -22.44
C SER A 117 -2.40 -17.16 -21.34
N LEU A 118 -3.15 -18.24 -21.14
CA LEU A 118 -4.13 -18.33 -20.05
C LEU A 118 -3.47 -18.18 -18.68
N ALA A 119 -2.38 -18.91 -18.42
CA ALA A 119 -1.66 -18.83 -17.15
C ALA A 119 -1.08 -17.42 -16.91
N GLN A 120 -0.65 -16.72 -17.96
CA GLN A 120 -0.20 -15.32 -17.85
C GLN A 120 -1.34 -14.40 -17.42
N THR A 121 -2.52 -14.53 -18.02
CA THR A 121 -3.72 -13.79 -17.63
C THR A 121 -4.11 -14.08 -16.18
N ASP A 122 -4.14 -15.36 -15.78
CA ASP A 122 -4.46 -15.75 -14.39
C ASP A 122 -3.46 -15.14 -13.38
N ILE A 123 -2.17 -15.09 -13.72
CA ILE A 123 -1.15 -14.45 -12.89
C ILE A 123 -1.41 -12.94 -12.75
N GLU A 124 -1.81 -12.26 -13.81
CA GLU A 124 -2.14 -10.83 -13.77
C GLU A 124 -3.36 -10.55 -12.89
N ASP A 125 -4.40 -11.37 -13.02
CA ASP A 125 -5.62 -11.26 -12.20
C ASP A 125 -5.32 -11.53 -10.72
N LEU A 126 -4.53 -12.57 -10.41
CA LEU A 126 -4.12 -12.89 -9.04
C LEU A 126 -3.27 -11.77 -8.43
N LYS A 127 -2.41 -11.11 -9.21
CA LYS A 127 -1.65 -9.94 -8.74
C LYS A 127 -2.56 -8.78 -8.37
N LYS A 128 -3.60 -8.52 -9.16
CA LYS A 128 -4.58 -7.48 -8.88
C LYS A 128 -5.36 -7.78 -7.60
N GLN A 129 -5.88 -9.00 -7.46
CA GLN A 129 -6.58 -9.43 -6.25
C GLN A 129 -5.70 -9.36 -5.00
N LEU A 130 -4.41 -9.72 -5.14
CA LEU A 130 -3.45 -9.60 -4.05
C LEU A 130 -3.28 -8.15 -3.59
N GLU A 131 -3.21 -7.21 -4.52
CA GLU A 131 -3.07 -5.78 -4.18
C GLU A 131 -4.34 -5.24 -3.50
N GLU A 132 -5.51 -5.60 -4.01
CA GLU A 132 -6.80 -5.27 -3.36
C GLU A 132 -6.88 -5.83 -1.93
N SER A 133 -6.45 -7.07 -1.72
CA SER A 133 -6.43 -7.70 -0.39
C SER A 133 -5.44 -7.03 0.57
N LYS A 134 -4.29 -6.53 0.09
CA LYS A 134 -3.37 -5.75 0.93
C LYS A 134 -3.99 -4.43 1.39
N ILE A 135 -4.69 -3.73 0.50
CA ILE A 135 -5.38 -2.49 0.83
C ILE A 135 -6.45 -2.75 1.89
N GLU A 136 -7.26 -3.80 1.71
CA GLU A 136 -8.26 -4.20 2.72
C GLU A 136 -7.61 -4.51 4.07
N ARG A 137 -6.49 -5.25 4.07
CA ARG A 137 -5.74 -5.55 5.29
C ARG A 137 -5.24 -4.27 5.97
N GLN A 138 -4.67 -3.33 5.23
CA GLN A 138 -4.21 -2.06 5.75
C GLN A 138 -5.35 -1.27 6.39
N HIS A 139 -6.49 -1.13 5.71
CA HIS A 139 -7.67 -0.46 6.27
C HIS A 139 -8.15 -1.13 7.56
N LYS A 140 -8.10 -2.47 7.63
CA LYS A 140 -8.48 -3.22 8.83
C LYS A 140 -7.51 -2.98 9.99
N GLU A 141 -6.21 -2.95 9.72
CA GLU A 141 -5.16 -2.64 10.71
C GLU A 141 -5.31 -1.20 11.23
N GLU A 142 -5.53 -0.22 10.35
CA GLU A 142 -5.79 1.18 10.71
C GLU A 142 -7.06 1.32 11.57
N CYS A 143 -8.15 0.66 11.18
CA CYS A 143 -9.38 0.63 11.97
C CYS A 143 -9.19 -0.04 13.34
N GLU A 144 -8.37 -1.08 13.43
CA GLU A 144 -8.02 -1.72 14.70
C GLU A 144 -7.18 -0.79 15.60
N ALA A 145 -6.23 -0.06 15.03
CA ALA A 145 -5.43 0.92 15.77
C ALA A 145 -6.32 2.03 16.35
N ILE A 146 -7.25 2.58 15.54
CA ILE A 146 -8.23 3.56 16.00
C ILE A 146 -9.14 2.96 17.09
N ARG A 147 -9.62 1.72 16.92
CA ARG A 147 -10.41 1.03 17.95
C ARG A 147 -9.67 0.92 19.28
N LYS A 148 -8.38 0.57 19.27
CA LYS A 148 -7.56 0.50 20.48
C LYS A 148 -7.43 1.86 21.17
N LEU A 149 -7.23 2.93 20.38
CA LEU A 149 -7.17 4.29 20.91
C LEU A 149 -8.51 4.73 21.54
N ILE A 150 -9.64 4.41 20.89
CA ILE A 150 -10.98 4.68 21.44
C ILE A 150 -11.23 3.87 22.71
N ALA A 151 -10.85 2.59 22.74
CA ALA A 151 -11.04 1.72 23.90
C ALA A 151 -10.20 2.14 25.12
N ALA A 152 -9.10 2.87 24.92
CA ALA A 152 -8.31 3.44 26.01
C ALA A 152 -9.00 4.65 26.68
N GLN A 153 -10.03 5.23 26.05
CA GLN A 153 -10.80 6.35 26.60
C GLN A 153 -12.01 5.82 27.40
N PRO A 154 -12.40 6.50 28.48
CA PRO A 154 -13.58 6.12 29.25
C PRO A 154 -14.87 6.23 28.40
N PRO A 155 -15.91 5.44 28.74
CA PRO A 155 -17.19 5.51 28.06
C PRO A 155 -17.76 6.93 28.07
N ARG A 156 -18.25 7.40 26.92
CA ARG A 156 -18.80 8.75 26.78
C ARG A 156 -19.93 9.04 27.78
N SER A 157 -20.72 8.03 28.14
CA SER A 157 -21.79 8.13 29.13
C SER A 157 -21.27 8.48 30.53
N GLU A 158 -20.12 7.92 30.93
CA GLU A 158 -19.49 8.22 32.22
C GLU A 158 -18.95 9.64 32.22
N THR A 159 -18.18 10.03 31.19
CA THR A 159 -17.66 11.40 31.06
C THR A 159 -18.81 12.42 31.03
N GLN A 160 -19.91 12.14 30.33
CA GLN A 160 -21.10 12.99 30.33
C GLN A 160 -21.82 13.06 31.68
N LYS A 161 -21.77 12.00 32.48
CA LYS A 161 -22.30 12.02 33.84
C LYS A 161 -21.45 12.91 34.73
N SER A 162 -20.12 12.74 34.70
CA SER A 162 -19.19 13.58 35.47
C SER A 162 -19.27 15.06 35.09
N ILE A 163 -19.39 15.38 33.78
CA ILE A 163 -19.60 16.76 33.34
C ILE A 163 -20.86 17.35 33.98
N ARG A 164 -21.99 16.63 33.94
CA ARG A 164 -23.26 17.10 34.53
C ARG A 164 -23.19 17.26 36.05
N GLU A 165 -22.46 16.37 36.73
CA GLU A 165 -22.25 16.46 38.18
C GLU A 165 -21.43 17.70 38.54
N ILE A 166 -20.32 17.95 37.83
CA ILE A 166 -19.46 19.13 38.02
C ILE A 166 -20.22 20.42 37.68
N GLU A 167 -20.97 20.46 36.58
CA GLU A 167 -21.80 21.62 36.22
C GLU A 167 -22.82 21.95 37.31
N LYS A 168 -23.44 20.94 37.93
CA LYS A 168 -24.36 21.12 39.04
C LYS A 168 -23.64 21.67 40.29
N GLU A 169 -22.45 21.17 40.58
CA GLU A 169 -21.62 21.64 41.70
C GLU A 169 -21.19 23.10 41.50
N ILE A 170 -20.74 23.46 40.30
CA ILE A 170 -20.41 24.85 39.95
C ILE A 170 -21.62 25.77 40.18
N ALA A 171 -22.79 25.40 39.67
CA ALA A 171 -24.01 26.19 39.86
C ALA A 171 -24.38 26.36 41.35
N ALA A 172 -24.15 25.32 42.17
CA ALA A 172 -24.38 25.40 43.61
C ALA A 172 -23.39 26.35 44.31
N LEU A 173 -22.09 26.24 43.98
CA LEU A 173 -21.04 27.10 44.51
C LEU A 173 -21.23 28.57 44.08
N GLU A 174 -21.64 28.82 42.85
CA GLU A 174 -21.97 30.17 42.37
C GLU A 174 -23.15 30.78 43.14
N ALA A 175 -24.18 29.98 43.43
CA ALA A 175 -25.32 30.41 44.24
C ALA A 175 -24.90 30.71 45.69
N GLU A 176 -24.08 29.86 46.30
CA GLU A 176 -23.54 30.07 47.65
C GLU A 176 -22.65 31.32 47.71
N ASN A 177 -21.72 31.48 46.76
CA ASN A 177 -20.86 32.65 46.68
C ASN A 177 -21.68 33.94 46.49
N THR A 178 -22.74 33.89 45.67
CA THR A 178 -23.66 35.02 45.50
C THR A 178 -24.41 35.34 46.80
N ALA A 179 -24.88 34.33 47.52
CA ALA A 179 -25.56 34.50 48.80
C ALA A 179 -24.60 35.06 49.87
N GLY A 180 -23.38 34.53 49.96
CA GLY A 180 -22.31 35.01 50.85
C GLY A 180 -21.92 36.45 50.55
N SER A 181 -21.76 36.80 49.28
CA SER A 181 -21.47 38.18 48.85
C SER A 181 -22.59 39.15 49.27
N ARG A 182 -23.86 38.76 49.09
CA ARG A 182 -25.01 39.57 49.54
C ARG A 182 -25.02 39.74 51.06
N LEU A 183 -24.72 38.69 51.81
CA LEU A 183 -24.66 38.74 53.27
C LEU A 183 -23.52 39.64 53.75
N LEU A 184 -22.34 39.54 53.12
CA LEU A 184 -21.20 40.39 53.43
C LEU A 184 -21.53 41.87 53.21
N GLU A 185 -22.13 42.22 52.07
CA GLU A 185 -22.58 43.58 51.79
C GLU A 185 -23.62 44.08 52.79
N LEU A 186 -24.56 43.23 53.22
CA LEU A 186 -25.49 43.59 54.29
C LEU A 186 -24.75 43.89 55.61
N ARG A 187 -23.78 43.06 55.99
CA ARG A 187 -22.98 43.28 57.21
C ARG A 187 -22.15 44.56 57.12
N LYS A 188 -21.51 44.84 55.98
CA LYS A 188 -20.81 46.12 55.74
C LYS A 188 -21.73 47.32 55.98
N LYS A 189 -22.95 47.28 55.44
CA LYS A 189 -23.95 48.34 55.65
C LYS A 189 -24.36 48.47 57.12
N GLN A 190 -24.57 47.36 57.83
CA GLN A 190 -24.87 47.36 59.26
C GLN A 190 -23.73 47.94 60.11
N PHE A 191 -22.48 47.58 59.80
CA PHE A 191 -21.31 48.14 60.48
C PHE A 191 -21.13 49.63 60.20
N ALA A 192 -21.33 50.07 58.95
CA ALA A 192 -21.28 51.49 58.61
C ALA A 192 -22.31 52.30 59.40
N LEU A 193 -23.53 51.77 59.56
CA LEU A 193 -24.56 52.40 60.40
C LEU A 193 -24.14 52.46 61.87
N LEU A 194 -23.60 51.38 62.44
CA LEU A 194 -23.12 51.37 63.82
C LEU A 194 -22.02 52.42 64.04
N LEU A 195 -21.05 52.50 63.12
CA LEU A 195 -19.97 53.49 63.20
C LEU A 195 -20.52 54.92 63.13
N HIS A 196 -21.53 55.18 62.29
CA HIS A 196 -22.19 56.48 62.24
C HIS A 196 -22.87 56.84 63.55
N VAL A 197 -23.58 55.90 64.19
CA VAL A 197 -24.22 56.14 65.50
C VAL A 197 -23.18 56.38 66.60
N VAL A 198 -22.05 55.64 66.57
CA VAL A 198 -20.94 55.88 67.51
C VAL A 198 -20.35 57.28 67.32
N ASP A 199 -20.15 57.70 66.07
CA ASP A 199 -19.66 59.06 65.74
C ASP A 199 -20.65 60.14 66.20
N GLU A 200 -21.95 59.97 65.95
CA GLU A 200 -22.99 60.88 66.45
C GLU A 200 -22.99 60.99 67.98
N LEU A 201 -22.86 59.87 68.70
CA LEU A 201 -22.77 59.88 70.16
C LEU A 201 -21.50 60.57 70.65
N GLN A 202 -20.36 60.34 70.00
CA GLN A 202 -19.11 61.04 70.31
C GLN A 202 -19.25 62.55 70.08
N ASN A 203 -19.81 62.96 68.95
CA ASN A 203 -20.08 64.36 68.64
C ASN A 203 -21.04 64.99 69.67
N THR A 204 -22.09 64.27 70.09
CA THR A 204 -23.03 64.73 71.12
C THR A 204 -22.33 64.91 72.46
N ILE A 205 -21.49 63.96 72.89
CA ILE A 205 -20.72 64.07 74.13
C ILE A 205 -19.73 65.24 74.06
N GLU A 206 -19.05 65.42 72.93
CA GLU A 206 -18.15 66.56 72.73
C GLU A 206 -18.89 67.90 72.74
N GLU A 207 -20.08 67.97 72.15
CA GLU A 207 -20.96 69.14 72.20
C GLU A 207 -21.47 69.41 73.62
N GLU A 208 -21.93 68.40 74.35
CA GLU A 208 -22.31 68.52 75.76
C GLU A 208 -21.13 69.00 76.63
N GLN A 209 -19.93 68.46 76.41
CA GLN A 209 -18.71 68.93 77.08
C GLN A 209 -18.38 70.38 76.73
N LYS A 210 -18.47 70.77 75.46
CA LYS A 210 -18.27 72.17 75.03
C LYS A 210 -19.32 73.10 75.65
N ASN A 211 -20.58 72.68 75.69
CA ASN A 211 -21.68 73.44 76.28
C ASN A 211 -21.49 73.58 77.80
N LEU A 212 -21.07 72.54 78.51
CA LEU A 212 -20.72 72.60 79.93
C LEU A 212 -19.53 73.54 80.21
N ILE A 213 -18.52 73.54 79.35
CA ILE A 213 -17.39 74.48 79.45
C ILE A 213 -17.86 75.91 79.21
N GLU A 214 -18.73 76.14 78.22
CA GLU A 214 -19.29 77.47 77.92
C GLU A 214 -20.25 77.95 79.02
N GLU A 215 -21.06 77.08 79.62
CA GLU A 215 -21.86 77.40 80.81
C GLU A 215 -20.99 77.73 82.02
N MET A 216 -19.93 76.96 82.29
CA MET A 216 -18.96 77.30 83.34
C MET A 216 -18.28 78.66 83.08
N ARG A 217 -17.99 78.98 81.81
CA ARG A 217 -17.42 80.26 81.39
C ARG A 217 -18.41 81.41 81.58
N MET A 218 -19.67 81.22 81.21
CA MET A 218 -20.75 82.20 81.43
C MET A 218 -21.01 82.45 82.91
N VAL A 219 -21.00 81.40 83.76
CA VAL A 219 -21.11 81.55 85.22
C VAL A 219 -19.90 82.26 85.83
N THR A 220 -18.69 82.04 85.30
CA THR A 220 -17.50 82.80 85.73
C THR A 220 -17.52 84.25 85.22
N GLU A 221 -18.09 84.52 84.04
CA GLU A 221 -18.30 85.89 83.55
C GLU A 221 -19.46 86.61 84.28
N GLU A 222 -20.53 85.92 84.70
CA GLU A 222 -21.60 86.47 85.54
C GLU A 222 -21.12 86.77 86.97
N GLN A 223 -20.23 85.94 87.54
CA GLN A 223 -19.53 86.28 88.80
C GLN A 223 -18.57 87.47 88.66
N LYS A 224 -18.06 87.73 87.45
CA LYS A 224 -17.19 88.87 87.16
C LYS A 224 -17.99 90.16 86.90
N ASN A 225 -19.13 90.06 86.21
CA ASN A 225 -20.04 91.17 85.94
C ASN A 225 -20.92 91.55 87.16
N GLY A 226 -21.09 90.65 88.14
CA GLY A 226 -21.71 90.97 89.43
C GLY A 226 -20.82 91.77 90.41
N ILE A 227 -19.55 91.99 90.09
CA ILE A 227 -18.60 92.76 90.93
C ILE A 227 -18.38 94.20 90.40
N GLU A 228 -18.75 94.51 89.14
CA GLU A 228 -18.51 95.84 88.56
C GLU A 228 -19.67 96.85 88.73
N ASP A 229 -20.85 96.44 89.20
CA ASP A 229 -22.02 97.34 89.41
C ASP A 229 -22.34 97.66 90.89
N ALA A 230 -21.37 97.57 91.79
CA ALA A 230 -21.56 97.93 93.20
C ALA A 230 -20.32 98.54 93.90
N ASN A 231 -19.64 99.54 93.33
CA ASN A 231 -19.03 100.60 94.15
C ASN A 231 -18.58 101.85 93.35
N GLY A 232 -19.53 102.71 93.00
CA GLY A 232 -19.23 104.10 92.65
C GLY A 232 -19.35 105.02 93.87
N GLY A 233 -18.21 105.48 94.39
CA GLY A 233 -18.08 106.75 95.11
C GLY A 233 -18.14 106.73 96.65
N SER A 234 -16.99 107.01 97.30
CA SER A 234 -16.74 108.33 97.91
C SER A 234 -15.43 108.38 98.71
N GLU A 235 -14.57 109.30 98.27
CA GLU A 235 -13.70 110.24 99.00
C GLU A 235 -13.31 110.03 100.49
N ALA A 236 -12.00 110.26 100.71
CA ALA A 236 -11.38 111.08 101.77
C ALA A 236 -10.63 110.41 102.96
N ILE A 237 -9.29 110.51 102.87
CA ILE A 237 -8.34 111.15 103.81
C ILE A 237 -8.19 110.60 105.27
N ALA A 238 -7.02 109.97 105.45
CA ALA A 238 -5.98 110.08 106.51
C ALA A 238 -6.26 109.87 108.02
N VAL A 239 -5.69 108.75 108.51
CA VAL A 239 -4.73 108.53 109.64
C VAL A 239 -4.87 109.31 110.95
N ASP A 240 -5.16 108.58 112.04
CA ASP A 240 -4.31 108.43 113.25
C ASP A 240 -4.57 107.02 113.87
#